data_AF-A0A2G5VRV2-F1
#
_entry.id   AF-A0A2G5VRV2-F1
#
_cell.length_a   1.000
_cell.length_b   1.000
_cell.length_c   1.000
_cell.angle_alpha   90.00
_cell.angle_beta   90.00
_cell.angle_gamma   90.00
#
_symmetry.space_group_name_H-M   'P 1'
#
loop_
_entity.id
_entity.type
_entity.pdbx_description
1 polymer ?
#
loop_
_entity_poly.entity_id
_entity_poly.type
_entity_poly.pdbx_seq_one_letter_code
_entity_poly.pdbx_strand_id
1 'polypeptide(L)'
;MTAQTIATPEGKVAEVTGIGYSADGGVVQYQGELVQQWSHPEFARIIEAGIVCNNASIEQDKLIGQPTEGAIVVLAKKAQLEGVRGQYKRLREMPFSSDTKWMGVQCADAQGQTVYFIKGEWVTVS
;
A
#
# COMPACT_ATOMS: atom_id res chain seq x y z
N MET A 1 -2.23 14.46 -1.30
CA MET A 1 -2.54 13.63 -0.11
C MET A 1 -1.35 12.71 0.11
N THR A 2 -0.89 12.53 1.35
CA THR A 2 0.25 11.66 1.68
C THR A 2 -0.09 10.79 2.88
N ALA A 3 0.38 9.54 2.89
CA ALA A 3 0.33 8.70 4.07
C ALA A 3 1.29 9.28 5.13
N GLN A 4 0.84 9.34 6.38
CA GLN A 4 1.63 9.86 7.50
C GLN A 4 2.02 8.77 8.49
N THR A 5 1.21 7.72 8.61
CA THR A 5 1.47 6.62 9.53
C THR A 5 0.99 5.30 8.94
N ILE A 6 1.60 4.21 9.39
CA ILE A 6 1.12 2.84 9.20
C ILE A 6 0.97 2.23 10.57
N ALA A 7 -0.19 1.67 10.87
CA ALA A 7 -0.45 0.97 12.12
C ALA A 7 -0.70 -0.51 11.87
N THR A 8 -0.16 -1.38 12.73
CA THR A 8 -0.37 -2.84 12.68
C THR A 8 -1.40 -3.27 13.74
N PRO A 9 -2.01 -4.48 13.59
CA PRO A 9 -2.93 -5.02 14.58
C PRO A 9 -2.33 -5.16 15.99
N GLU A 10 -1.02 -5.36 16.09
CA GLU A 10 -0.29 -5.48 17.34
C GLU A 10 -0.02 -4.11 18.02
N GLY A 11 -0.53 -3.02 17.43
CA GLY A 11 -0.36 -1.66 17.95
C GLY A 11 0.97 -1.01 17.60
N LYS A 12 1.74 -1.58 16.67
CA LYS A 12 2.97 -0.94 16.17
C LYS A 12 2.61 0.19 15.20
N VAL A 13 3.26 1.33 15.34
CA VAL A 13 3.02 2.49 14.48
C VAL A 13 4.34 2.94 13.85
N ALA A 14 4.43 2.87 12.53
CA ALA A 14 5.51 3.45 11.75
C ALA A 14 5.12 4.85 11.27
N GLU A 15 6.06 5.77 11.31
CA GLU A 15 5.92 7.14 10.83
C GLU A 15 6.38 7.26 9.38
N VAL A 16 5.66 8.05 8.61
CA VAL A 16 5.96 8.32 7.20
C VAL A 16 6.23 9.81 7.06
N THR A 17 7.47 10.16 6.76
CA THR A 17 7.90 11.54 6.57
C THR A 17 7.86 11.93 5.09
N GLY A 18 8.00 13.23 4.80
CA GLY A 18 8.06 13.77 3.44
C GLY A 18 6.71 14.10 2.82
N ILE A 19 6.67 15.19 2.06
CA ILE A 19 5.46 15.76 1.47
C ILE A 19 5.43 15.57 -0.06
N GLY A 20 4.22 15.53 -0.62
CA GLY A 20 4.01 15.42 -2.07
C GLY A 20 4.17 13.99 -2.61
N TYR A 21 4.30 13.90 -3.94
CA TYR A 21 4.41 12.63 -4.68
C TYR A 21 5.85 12.27 -5.08
N SER A 22 6.83 13.11 -4.75
CA SER A 22 8.26 12.83 -4.95
C SER A 22 8.74 11.78 -3.94
N ALA A 23 9.46 10.78 -4.43
CA ALA A 23 10.04 9.72 -3.61
C ALA A 23 11.26 10.20 -2.80
N ASP A 24 11.91 11.28 -3.22
CA ASP A 24 13.20 11.72 -2.67
C ASP A 24 13.09 12.49 -1.34
N GLY A 25 11.85 12.80 -0.91
CA GLY A 25 11.61 13.72 0.21
C GLY A 25 11.27 13.08 1.56
N GLY A 26 11.29 11.75 1.70
CA GLY A 26 10.85 11.13 2.96
C GLY A 26 11.13 9.64 3.09
N VAL A 27 10.92 9.14 4.31
CA VAL A 27 11.22 7.76 4.71
C VAL A 27 10.09 7.19 5.57
N VAL A 28 10.06 5.86 5.67
CA VAL A 28 9.21 5.15 6.63
C VAL A 28 10.09 4.69 7.78
N GLN A 29 9.71 5.01 9.02
CA GLN A 29 10.49 4.69 10.21
C GLN A 29 9.65 4.02 11.28
N TYR A 30 10.22 3.03 11.95
CA TYR A 30 9.66 2.41 13.14
C TYR A 30 10.73 2.36 14.22
N GLN A 31 10.47 2.96 15.39
CA GLN A 31 11.42 3.03 16.51
C GLN A 31 12.82 3.54 16.14
N GLY A 32 12.89 4.49 15.18
CA GLY A 32 14.15 5.06 14.68
C GLY A 32 14.85 4.21 13.62
N GLU A 33 14.32 3.04 13.27
CA GLU A 33 14.84 2.20 12.19
C GLU A 33 14.09 2.44 10.88
N LEU A 34 14.81 2.37 9.75
CA LEU A 34 14.20 2.49 8.43
C LEU A 34 13.40 1.21 8.08
N VAL A 35 12.13 1.40 7.74
CA VAL A 35 11.30 0.36 7.14
C VAL A 35 11.59 0.34 5.64
N GLN A 36 12.38 -0.64 5.21
CA GLN A 36 12.79 -0.83 3.82
C GLN A 36 12.60 -2.29 3.44
N GLN A 37 12.01 -2.51 2.26
CA GLN A 37 11.71 -3.83 1.73
C GLN A 37 10.98 -4.67 2.79
N TRP A 38 11.56 -5.79 3.18
CA TRP A 38 11.02 -6.73 4.17
C TRP A 38 11.72 -6.66 5.52
N SER A 39 12.43 -5.56 5.85
CA SER A 39 13.10 -5.40 7.16
C SER A 39 12.13 -5.52 8.34
N HIS A 40 10.89 -5.05 8.13
CA HIS A 40 9.78 -5.16 9.08
C HIS A 40 8.58 -5.80 8.37
N PRO A 41 8.46 -7.14 8.39
CA PRO A 41 7.44 -7.87 7.63
C PRO A 41 6.01 -7.39 7.90
N GLU A 42 5.70 -6.98 9.12
CA GLU A 42 4.38 -6.49 9.53
C GLU A 42 3.93 -5.25 8.75
N PHE A 43 4.82 -4.29 8.52
CA PHE A 43 4.53 -3.10 7.72
C PHE A 43 4.59 -3.44 6.24
N ALA A 44 5.55 -4.28 5.83
CA ALA A 44 5.70 -4.70 4.44
C ALA A 44 4.44 -5.39 3.91
N ARG A 45 3.79 -6.23 4.72
CA ARG A 45 2.51 -6.90 4.35
C ARG A 45 1.37 -5.92 4.13
N ILE A 46 1.27 -4.88 4.95
CA ILE A 46 0.25 -3.83 4.80
C ILE A 46 0.49 -3.04 3.52
N ILE A 47 1.75 -2.65 3.27
CA ILE A 47 2.15 -1.92 2.06
C ILE A 47 1.93 -2.79 0.81
N GLU A 48 2.29 -4.08 0.87
CA GLU A 48 2.05 -5.08 -0.18
C GLU A 48 0.56 -5.15 -0.55
N ALA A 49 -0.31 -5.34 0.44
CA ALA A 49 -1.75 -5.36 0.17
C ALA A 49 -2.25 -4.06 -0.46
N GLY A 50 -1.74 -2.93 0.05
CA GLY A 50 -2.09 -1.59 -0.43
C GLY A 50 -1.63 -1.30 -1.86
N ILE A 51 -0.47 -1.81 -2.31
CA ILE A 51 0.07 -1.58 -3.66
C ILE A 51 -0.46 -2.58 -4.69
N VAL A 52 -0.70 -3.84 -4.29
CA VAL A 52 -1.26 -4.86 -5.19
C VAL A 52 -2.74 -4.55 -5.47
N CYS A 53 -3.49 -4.19 -4.43
CA CYS A 53 -4.88 -3.73 -4.53
C CYS A 53 -4.93 -2.22 -4.83
N ASN A 54 -4.25 -1.75 -5.89
CA ASN A 54 -4.15 -0.33 -6.23
C ASN A 54 -4.24 -0.08 -7.73
N ASN A 55 -4.98 0.95 -8.13
CA ASN A 55 -5.10 1.35 -9.53
C ASN A 55 -4.34 2.64 -9.87
N ALA A 56 -3.79 3.35 -8.89
CA ALA A 56 -2.99 4.54 -9.14
C ALA A 56 -1.57 4.22 -9.61
N SER A 57 -1.01 5.17 -10.36
CA SER A 57 0.39 5.20 -10.78
C SER A 57 0.94 6.63 -10.65
N ILE A 58 2.27 6.74 -10.58
CA ILE A 58 2.97 8.03 -10.61
C ILE A 58 3.90 8.00 -11.81
N GLU A 59 3.62 8.84 -12.80
CA GLU A 59 4.37 8.99 -14.04
C GLU A 59 4.87 10.42 -14.13
N GLN A 60 6.18 10.63 -14.26
CA GLN A 60 6.79 11.98 -14.34
C GLN A 60 6.28 12.93 -13.24
N ASP A 61 6.26 12.44 -11.99
CA ASP A 61 5.75 13.15 -10.79
C ASP A 61 4.27 13.55 -10.83
N LYS A 62 3.52 13.08 -11.83
CA LYS A 62 2.09 13.26 -11.94
C LYS A 62 1.36 12.02 -11.44
N LEU A 63 0.46 12.22 -10.49
CA LEU A 63 -0.46 11.19 -10.04
C LEU A 63 -1.52 10.91 -11.11
N ILE A 64 -1.69 9.64 -11.46
CA ILE A 64 -2.80 9.11 -12.24
C ILE A 64 -3.63 8.22 -11.31
N GLY A 65 -4.93 8.48 -11.21
CA GLY A 65 -5.83 7.78 -10.29
C GLY A 65 -6.21 8.61 -9.07
N GLN A 66 -6.69 7.94 -8.01
CA GLN A 66 -7.23 8.62 -6.84
C GLN A 66 -6.10 9.11 -5.89
N PRO A 67 -6.24 10.29 -5.26
CA PRO A 67 -5.26 10.81 -4.29
C PRO A 67 -4.95 9.86 -3.12
N THR A 68 -5.93 9.11 -2.63
CA THR A 68 -5.77 8.11 -1.57
C THR A 68 -4.92 6.93 -2.03
N GLU A 69 -5.17 6.43 -3.24
CA GLU A 69 -4.39 5.37 -3.86
C GLU A 69 -2.96 5.81 -4.18
N GLY A 70 -2.79 7.04 -4.66
CA GLY A 70 -1.49 7.66 -4.91
C GLY A 70 -0.62 7.78 -3.66
N ALA A 71 -1.24 8.09 -2.51
CA ALA A 71 -0.53 8.13 -1.24
C ALA A 71 0.10 6.78 -0.87
N ILE A 72 -0.57 5.67 -1.20
CA ILE A 72 -0.03 4.31 -1.00
C ILE A 72 1.11 4.01 -1.98
N VAL A 73 1.02 4.49 -3.23
CA VAL A 73 2.13 4.34 -4.21
C VAL A 73 3.40 5.05 -3.70
N VAL A 74 3.27 6.28 -3.19
CA VAL A 74 4.41 7.00 -2.60
C VAL A 74 4.95 6.26 -1.37
N LEU A 75 4.06 5.76 -0.51
CA LEU A 75 4.45 4.99 0.66
C LEU A 75 5.26 3.75 0.27
N ALA A 76 4.80 3.00 -0.73
CA ALA A 76 5.51 1.82 -1.23
C ALA A 76 6.90 2.18 -1.78
N LYS A 77 7.03 3.29 -2.53
CA LYS A 77 8.33 3.80 -3.00
C LYS A 77 9.27 4.14 -1.85
N LYS A 78 8.79 4.85 -0.83
CA LYS A 78 9.59 5.22 0.36
C LYS A 78 10.06 3.98 1.14
N ALA A 79 9.28 2.92 1.11
CA ALA A 79 9.61 1.62 1.71
C ALA A 79 10.34 0.66 0.74
N GLN A 80 10.68 1.07 -0.49
CA GLN A 80 11.31 0.21 -1.51
C GLN A 80 10.51 -1.07 -1.84
N LEU A 81 9.19 -0.96 -1.89
CA LEU A 81 8.24 -2.06 -2.12
C LEU A 81 7.37 -1.85 -3.37
N GLU A 82 7.61 -0.82 -4.17
CA GLU A 82 6.84 -0.50 -5.37
C GLU A 82 6.87 -1.64 -6.43
N GLY A 83 7.94 -2.42 -6.45
CA GLY A 83 8.11 -3.56 -7.35
C GLY A 83 7.30 -4.81 -6.98
N VAL A 84 6.77 -4.89 -5.75
CA VAL A 84 6.05 -6.09 -5.26
C VAL A 84 4.81 -6.39 -6.09
N ARG A 85 4.15 -5.35 -6.63
CA ARG A 85 3.02 -5.53 -7.54
C ARG A 85 3.35 -6.41 -8.74
N GLY A 86 4.59 -6.38 -9.23
CA GLY A 86 5.06 -7.19 -10.37
C GLY A 86 5.18 -8.69 -10.05
N GLN A 87 5.13 -9.08 -8.78
CA GLN A 87 5.18 -10.49 -8.35
C GLN A 87 3.83 -11.20 -8.48
N TYR A 88 2.77 -10.45 -8.76
CA TYR A 88 1.40 -10.94 -8.81
C TYR A 88 0.74 -10.64 -10.15
N LYS A 89 0.09 -11.65 -10.73
CA LYS A 89 -0.80 -11.47 -11.88
C LYS A 89 -2.21 -11.19 -11.38
N ARG A 90 -2.70 -9.97 -11.52
CA ARG A 90 -4.10 -9.61 -11.22
C ARG A 90 -5.04 -10.31 -12.20
N LEU A 91 -5.89 -11.20 -11.69
CA LEU A 91 -6.86 -11.98 -12.45
C LEU A 91 -8.23 -11.31 -12.52
N ARG A 92 -8.66 -10.73 -11.40
CA ARG A 92 -9.97 -10.08 -11.27
C ARG A 92 -9.88 -8.92 -10.29
N GLU A 93 -10.58 -7.85 -10.62
CA GLU A 93 -10.79 -6.71 -9.72
C GLU A 93 -12.24 -6.70 -9.23
N MET A 94 -12.40 -6.36 -7.97
CA MET A 94 -13.66 -6.03 -7.31
C MET A 94 -13.54 -4.56 -6.91
N PRO A 95 -14.07 -3.63 -7.72
CA PRO A 95 -13.90 -2.21 -7.49
C PRO A 95 -14.58 -1.79 -6.18
N PHE A 96 -14.12 -0.67 -5.61
CA PHE A 96 -14.75 -0.09 -4.44
C PHE A 96 -16.23 0.22 -4.70
N SER A 97 -17.12 -0.25 -3.82
CA SER A 97 -18.53 0.17 -3.78
C SER A 97 -18.82 0.87 -2.45
N SER A 98 -19.66 1.91 -2.48
CA SER A 98 -20.14 2.58 -1.25
C SER A 98 -20.94 1.65 -0.35
N ASP A 99 -21.56 0.60 -0.92
CA ASP A 99 -22.36 -0.37 -0.17
C ASP A 99 -21.48 -1.32 0.64
N THR A 100 -20.36 -1.74 0.05
CA THR A 100 -19.45 -2.71 0.67
C THR A 100 -18.28 -2.05 1.38
N LYS A 101 -17.91 -0.83 0.99
CA LYS A 101 -16.82 -0.01 1.54
C LYS A 101 -15.44 -0.67 1.45
N TRP A 102 -15.25 -1.58 0.50
CA TRP A 102 -13.96 -2.22 0.25
C TRP A 102 -13.71 -2.42 -1.24
N MET A 103 -12.42 -2.49 -1.60
CA MET A 103 -11.88 -2.87 -2.90
C MET A 103 -11.06 -4.14 -2.72
N GLY A 104 -11.15 -5.06 -3.67
CA GLY A 104 -10.37 -6.29 -3.65
C GLY A 104 -9.79 -6.65 -5.02
N VAL A 105 -8.70 -7.39 -5.01
CA VAL A 105 -8.11 -7.97 -6.21
C VAL A 105 -7.81 -9.44 -5.97
N GLN A 106 -8.21 -10.27 -6.92
CA GLN A 106 -7.79 -11.66 -7.01
C GLN A 106 -6.51 -11.71 -7.84
N CYS A 107 -5.48 -12.35 -7.32
CA CYS A 107 -4.17 -12.47 -7.92
C CYS A 107 -3.76 -13.94 -8.03
N ALA A 108 -2.90 -14.24 -8.99
CA ALA A 108 -2.04 -15.42 -8.96
C ALA A 108 -0.61 -14.98 -8.61
N ASP A 109 0.03 -15.67 -7.68
CA ASP A 109 1.46 -15.49 -7.39
C ASP A 109 2.35 -16.17 -8.44
N ALA A 110 3.67 -16.12 -8.24
CA ALA A 110 4.65 -16.75 -9.14
C ALA A 110 4.50 -18.29 -9.24
N GLN A 111 3.87 -18.94 -8.26
CA GLN A 111 3.61 -20.39 -8.25
C GLN A 111 2.23 -20.73 -8.82
N GLY A 112 1.43 -19.73 -9.19
CA GLY A 112 0.06 -19.90 -9.65
C GLY A 112 -0.97 -20.07 -8.53
N GLN A 113 -0.58 -19.87 -7.26
CA GLN A 113 -1.52 -19.90 -6.14
C GLN A 113 -2.40 -18.66 -6.17
N THR A 114 -3.70 -18.85 -5.90
CA THR A 114 -4.65 -17.74 -5.83
C THR A 114 -4.52 -17.02 -4.48
N VAL A 115 -4.32 -15.71 -4.52
CA VAL A 115 -4.24 -14.82 -3.37
C VAL A 115 -5.22 -13.67 -3.55
N TYR A 116 -5.87 -13.25 -2.47
CA TYR A 116 -6.77 -12.08 -2.48
C TYR A 116 -6.17 -10.96 -1.62
N PHE A 117 -6.12 -9.76 -2.18
CA PHE A 117 -5.76 -8.55 -1.45
C PHE A 117 -6.98 -7.65 -1.35
N ILE A 118 -7.25 -7.15 -0.14
CA ILE A 118 -8.44 -6.35 0.15
C ILE A 118 -8.00 -5.09 0.91
N LYS A 119 -8.60 -3.95 0.57
CA LYS A 119 -8.49 -2.70 1.32
C LYS A 119 -9.88 -2.05 1.45
N GLY A 120 -10.14 -1.32 2.52
CA GLY A 120 -11.45 -0.71 2.72
C GLY A 120 -11.47 0.31 3.83
N GLU A 121 -12.66 0.83 4.11
CA GLU A 121 -12.87 1.73 5.23
C GLU A 121 -12.69 0.97 6.55
N TRP A 122 -12.07 1.65 7.51
CA TRP A 122 -12.09 1.18 8.88
C TRP A 122 -13.50 1.39 9.45
N VAL A 123 -14.13 0.32 9.93
CA VAL A 123 -15.43 0.39 10.59
C VAL A 123 -15.21 -0.01 12.05
N THR A 124 -15.51 0.92 12.96
CA THR A 124 -15.58 0.59 14.39
C THR A 124 -16.76 -0.36 14.59
N VAL A 125 -16.48 -1.60 14.98
CA VAL A 125 -17.49 -2.43 15.64
C VAL A 125 -17.63 -1.91 17.06
N SER A 126 -18.73 -1.19 17.32
CA SER A 126 -19.14 -0.75 18.67
C SER A 126 -19.61 -1.93 19.51
#